data_AF-A0A956P3J9-F1
#
_entry.id   AF-A0A956P3J9-F1
#
_cell.length_a   1.000
_cell.length_b   1.000
_cell.length_c   1.000
_cell.angle_alpha   90.00
_cell.angle_beta   90.00
_cell.angle_gamma   90.00
#
_symmetry.space_group_name_H-M   'P 1'
#
loop_
_entity.id
_entity.type
_entity.pdbx_description
1 polymer ?
#
loop_
_entity_poly.entity_id
_entity_poly.type
_entity_poly.pdbx_seq_one_letter_code
_entity_poly.pdbx_strand_id
1 'polypeptide(L)'
;MNIVRKFFLVIGLIAIAFGVCVPSQDPFIVPNTTEDKVAAENIIQDAQKLKGSSQSHTHLNNWYIQKKLREEHGLSRNNHVINAALTREIELAKQGYVVFYTAVPYMRLFQDITRKMYKAVVGKIGALQEKAFQFIRYTYDDPIYKKYRDVQEFLYDEIKKEGIIDDNEIRLRTILVSTNIAFFGNIGFSGESTYNYFNNPQPWVSANPEWLRASLQSFGYSEKFLSELMNLAVDIVTDTGDIFQIFVPINMVDRVGYLSWRQGIPFDFDFISKMFERENMTFGKGDLIFGQEIIDKIAAFKAKYKAKDPEAVQMVKELLENVKNKRYFLSAFLDNYKKGTLAQYKNRVLNFYQARLLIGPWMLDPRMGLKIYRYSTLGEERELMYKERLKEIFKRMEQERQERLMKYQGRMVPTVA
;
A
#
# COMPACT_ATOMS: atom_id res chain seq x y z
N MET A 1 -13.01 -26.04 6.88
CA MET A 1 -13.11 -25.95 5.40
C MET A 1 -14.33 -25.18 4.86
N ASN A 2 -15.50 -25.17 5.53
CA ASN A 2 -16.70 -24.45 5.04
C ASN A 2 -16.71 -22.91 5.23
N ILE A 3 -15.83 -22.36 6.05
CA ILE A 3 -15.75 -20.90 6.29
C ILE A 3 -15.05 -20.18 5.13
N VAL A 4 -14.02 -20.79 4.54
CA VAL A 4 -13.25 -20.21 3.43
C VAL A 4 -14.11 -20.02 2.17
N ARG A 5 -15.02 -20.97 1.86
CA ARG A 5 -15.93 -20.86 0.71
C ARG A 5 -16.99 -19.76 0.87
N LYS A 6 -17.52 -19.53 2.07
CA LYS A 6 -18.46 -18.42 2.33
C LYS A 6 -17.77 -17.06 2.22
N PHE A 7 -16.49 -16.98 2.57
CA PHE A 7 -15.68 -15.78 2.46
C PHE A 7 -15.52 -15.29 1.01
N PHE A 8 -15.26 -16.20 0.07
CA PHE A 8 -15.15 -15.85 -1.36
C PHE A 8 -16.50 -15.48 -2.00
N LEU A 9 -17.62 -16.00 -1.49
CA LEU A 9 -18.97 -15.73 -2.01
C LEU A 9 -19.49 -14.34 -1.63
N VAL A 10 -19.17 -13.86 -0.41
CA VAL A 10 -19.48 -12.48 0.02
C VAL A 10 -18.63 -11.45 -0.73
N ILE A 11 -17.39 -11.81 -1.08
CA ILE A 11 -16.49 -10.97 -1.89
C ILE A 11 -16.98 -10.84 -3.34
N GLY A 12 -17.60 -11.88 -3.91
CA GLY A 12 -18.11 -11.88 -5.28
C GLY A 12 -19.31 -10.96 -5.53
N LEU A 13 -20.16 -10.72 -4.53
CA LEU A 13 -21.37 -9.88 -4.67
C LEU A 13 -21.09 -8.37 -4.61
N ILE A 14 -19.87 -7.95 -4.25
CA ILE A 14 -19.49 -6.53 -4.06
C ILE A 14 -18.87 -5.93 -5.34
N ALA A 15 -18.52 -6.75 -6.33
CA ALA A 15 -17.91 -6.30 -7.59
C ALA A 15 -18.80 -5.37 -8.43
N ILE A 16 -20.10 -5.27 -8.13
CA ILE A 16 -21.04 -4.42 -8.86
C ILE A 16 -21.08 -2.97 -8.32
N ALA A 17 -20.60 -2.71 -7.09
CA ALA A 17 -20.66 -1.37 -6.49
C ALA A 17 -19.44 -0.46 -6.76
N PHE A 18 -18.39 -0.98 -7.41
CA PHE A 18 -17.13 -0.25 -7.65
C PHE A 18 -16.81 0.05 -9.12
N GLY A 19 -17.77 -0.17 -10.03
CA GLY A 19 -17.64 0.15 -11.46
C GLY A 19 -18.16 1.52 -11.87
N VAL A 20 -18.85 2.24 -10.98
CA VAL A 20 -19.23 3.63 -11.23
C VAL A 20 -18.12 4.50 -10.67
N CYS A 21 -17.13 4.80 -11.51
CA CYS A 21 -16.41 6.06 -11.38
C CYS A 21 -17.48 7.16 -11.41
N VAL A 22 -18.02 7.53 -10.26
CA VAL A 22 -18.66 8.83 -10.12
C VAL A 22 -17.58 9.78 -10.59
N PRO A 23 -17.80 10.57 -11.67
CA PRO A 23 -16.82 11.57 -12.06
C PRO A 23 -16.54 12.35 -10.79
N SER A 24 -15.31 12.25 -10.27
CA SER A 24 -14.88 13.07 -9.16
C SER A 24 -15.23 14.47 -9.60
N GLN A 25 -16.20 15.12 -8.94
CA GLN A 25 -16.32 16.56 -9.09
C GLN A 25 -14.92 17.07 -8.85
N ASP A 26 -14.30 17.65 -9.89
CA ASP A 26 -12.90 18.07 -9.84
C ASP A 26 -12.78 18.83 -8.52
N PRO A 27 -12.05 18.29 -7.52
CA PRO A 27 -12.00 18.92 -6.22
C PRO A 27 -11.51 20.33 -6.51
N PHE A 28 -12.28 21.34 -6.10
CA PHE A 28 -11.98 22.76 -6.31
C PHE A 28 -10.47 22.94 -6.26
N ILE A 29 -9.84 23.10 -7.42
CA ILE A 29 -8.38 23.18 -7.49
C ILE A 29 -8.06 24.54 -6.88
N VAL A 30 -7.82 24.54 -5.57
CA VAL A 30 -7.41 25.74 -4.85
C VAL A 30 -6.09 26.16 -5.49
N PRO A 31 -5.97 27.35 -6.07
CA PRO A 31 -4.75 27.76 -6.74
C PRO A 31 -3.54 27.62 -5.82
N ASN A 32 -2.38 27.28 -6.38
CA ASN A 32 -1.14 27.14 -5.62
C ASN A 32 -0.79 28.48 -4.96
N THR A 33 -0.71 28.49 -3.63
CA THR A 33 -0.47 29.69 -2.84
C THR A 33 1.01 30.11 -2.95
N THR A 34 1.31 31.38 -2.66
CA THR A 34 2.71 31.82 -2.56
C THR A 34 3.48 30.99 -1.53
N GLU A 35 2.82 30.59 -0.44
CA GLU A 35 3.41 29.76 0.62
C GLU A 35 3.76 28.35 0.14
N ASP A 36 2.91 27.73 -0.69
CA ASP A 36 3.17 26.41 -1.27
C ASP A 36 4.34 26.44 -2.25
N LYS A 37 4.48 27.50 -3.05
CA LYS A 37 5.66 27.70 -3.91
C LYS A 37 6.95 27.85 -3.11
N VAL A 38 6.92 28.63 -2.04
CA VAL A 38 8.07 28.78 -1.13
C VAL A 38 8.43 27.44 -0.47
N ALA A 39 7.42 26.69 -0.01
CA ALA A 39 7.62 25.36 0.56
C ALA A 39 8.24 24.40 -0.46
N ALA A 40 7.78 24.41 -1.71
CA ALA A 40 8.36 23.61 -2.80
C ALA A 40 9.85 23.92 -3.00
N GLU A 41 10.24 25.20 -3.08
CA GLU A 41 11.65 25.58 -3.26
C GLU A 41 12.52 25.16 -2.07
N ASN A 42 12.03 25.31 -0.84
CA ASN A 42 12.76 24.86 0.34
C ASN A 42 13.01 23.33 0.32
N ILE A 43 11.97 22.55 0.00
CA ILE A 43 12.08 21.09 -0.14
C ILE A 43 13.10 20.71 -1.23
N ILE A 44 13.08 21.42 -2.37
CA ILE A 44 13.99 21.17 -3.49
C ILE A 44 15.43 21.50 -3.10
N GLN A 45 15.67 22.66 -2.48
CA GLN A 45 17.00 23.08 -2.05
C GLN A 45 17.59 22.12 -1.02
N ASP A 46 16.79 21.66 -0.06
CA ASP A 46 17.24 20.68 0.94
C ASP A 46 17.53 19.32 0.29
N ALA A 47 16.72 18.89 -0.67
CA ALA A 47 16.99 17.65 -1.41
C ALA A 47 18.25 17.71 -2.27
N GLN A 48 18.62 18.87 -2.79
CA GLN A 48 19.88 19.05 -3.52
C GLN A 48 21.08 18.90 -2.58
N LYS A 49 21.03 19.47 -1.36
CA LYS A 49 22.08 19.33 -0.35
C LYS A 49 22.25 17.87 0.12
N LEU A 50 21.17 17.10 0.08
CA LEU A 50 21.09 15.73 0.59
C LEU A 50 21.03 14.67 -0.52
N LYS A 51 21.50 15.00 -1.74
CA LYS A 51 21.46 14.09 -2.89
C LYS A 51 22.13 12.75 -2.58
N GLY A 52 21.43 11.64 -2.89
CA GLY A 52 21.93 10.28 -2.66
C GLY A 52 21.81 9.79 -1.22
N SER A 53 21.40 10.63 -0.26
CA SER A 53 21.20 10.21 1.13
C SER A 53 20.00 9.28 1.31
N SER A 54 19.02 9.34 0.40
CA SER A 54 17.78 8.57 0.46
C SER A 54 17.10 8.44 -0.92
N GLN A 55 16.06 7.60 -1.02
CA GLN A 55 15.26 7.45 -2.25
C GLN A 55 14.51 8.74 -2.60
N SER A 56 13.84 9.37 -1.64
CA SER A 56 13.07 10.59 -1.89
C SER A 56 13.96 11.77 -2.28
N HIS A 57 15.12 11.94 -1.64
CA HIS A 57 16.05 13.00 -2.04
C HIS A 57 16.59 12.77 -3.45
N THR A 58 16.93 11.54 -3.84
CA THR A 58 17.31 11.25 -5.23
C THR A 58 16.16 11.50 -6.21
N HIS A 59 14.91 11.18 -5.83
CA HIS A 59 13.73 11.49 -6.65
C HIS A 59 13.56 13.00 -6.88
N LEU A 60 13.68 13.79 -5.82
CA LEU A 60 13.55 15.26 -5.83
C LEU A 60 14.68 15.97 -6.58
N ASN A 61 15.79 15.30 -6.85
CA ASN A 61 16.85 15.83 -7.71
C ASN A 61 16.53 15.73 -9.21
N ASN A 62 15.39 15.14 -9.58
CA ASN A 62 14.93 15.11 -10.97
C ASN A 62 14.17 16.40 -11.35
N TRP A 63 14.57 17.07 -12.43
CA TRP A 63 13.95 18.33 -12.85
C TRP A 63 12.45 18.22 -13.14
N TYR A 64 11.98 17.08 -13.67
CA TYR A 64 10.56 16.88 -13.99
C TYR A 64 9.74 16.76 -12.70
N ILE A 65 10.27 16.06 -11.69
CA ILE A 65 9.68 15.96 -10.37
C ILE A 65 9.66 17.33 -9.69
N GLN A 66 10.75 18.10 -9.75
CA GLN A 66 10.79 19.47 -9.21
C GLN A 66 9.77 20.39 -9.89
N LYS A 67 9.64 20.30 -11.22
CA LYS A 67 8.60 21.03 -11.95
C LYS A 67 7.22 20.67 -11.42
N LYS A 68 6.92 19.38 -11.26
CA LYS A 68 5.63 18.92 -10.75
C LYS A 68 5.38 19.33 -9.30
N LEU A 69 6.40 19.29 -8.45
CA LEU A 69 6.30 19.76 -7.07
C LEU A 69 5.93 21.24 -6.97
N ARG A 70 6.44 22.09 -7.86
CA ARG A 70 6.04 23.51 -7.94
C ARG A 70 4.60 23.73 -8.39
N GLU A 71 3.95 22.71 -8.94
CA GLU A 71 2.54 22.74 -9.34
C GLU A 71 1.64 22.19 -8.21
N GLU A 72 2.20 21.55 -7.18
CA GLU A 72 1.44 20.92 -6.10
C GLU A 72 0.91 21.89 -5.05
N HIS A 73 -0.11 21.42 -4.32
CA HIS A 73 -0.81 22.18 -3.29
C HIS A 73 -0.61 21.56 -1.89
N GLY A 74 -0.89 22.34 -0.85
CA GLY A 74 -0.89 21.89 0.54
C GLY A 74 0.50 21.52 1.08
N LEU A 75 1.57 21.92 0.39
CA LEU A 75 2.95 21.68 0.79
C LEU A 75 3.28 22.44 2.07
N SER A 76 2.89 23.71 2.15
CA SER A 76 3.06 24.56 3.32
C SER A 76 2.33 24.00 4.55
N ARG A 77 1.04 23.68 4.39
CA ARG A 77 0.17 23.06 5.40
C ARG A 77 0.77 21.77 5.96
N ASN A 78 1.34 20.93 5.09
CA ASN A 78 1.84 19.60 5.45
C ASN A 78 3.36 19.54 5.65
N ASN A 79 4.06 20.68 5.71
CA ASN A 79 5.52 20.73 5.77
C ASN A 79 6.09 19.95 6.95
N HIS A 80 5.41 19.97 8.10
CA HIS A 80 5.79 19.19 9.28
C HIS A 80 5.80 17.67 9.03
N VAL A 81 4.80 17.14 8.30
CA VAL A 81 4.75 15.73 7.90
C VAL A 81 5.85 15.40 6.89
N ILE A 82 6.04 16.26 5.89
CA ILE A 82 7.07 16.09 4.86
C ILE A 82 8.44 15.99 5.51
N ASN A 83 8.80 16.96 6.35
CA ASN A 83 10.10 17.00 7.03
C ASN A 83 10.31 15.81 7.98
N ALA A 84 9.25 15.42 8.71
CA ALA A 84 9.32 14.27 9.60
C ALA A 84 9.45 12.93 8.86
N ALA A 85 8.89 12.82 7.64
CA ALA A 85 9.05 11.65 6.79
C ALA A 85 10.45 11.59 6.15
N LEU A 86 10.93 12.70 5.58
CA LEU A 86 12.23 12.75 4.91
C LEU A 86 13.41 12.59 5.89
N THR A 87 13.33 13.22 7.07
CA THR A 87 14.35 13.05 8.13
C THR A 87 14.44 11.59 8.56
N ARG A 88 13.30 10.96 8.84
CA ARG A 88 13.24 9.54 9.23
C ARG A 88 13.75 8.60 8.15
N GLU A 89 13.50 8.96 6.89
CA GLU A 89 14.04 8.20 5.75
C GLU A 89 15.56 8.15 5.78
N ILE A 90 16.22 9.29 6.00
CA ILE A 90 17.69 9.37 6.11
C ILE A 90 18.19 8.55 7.30
N GLU A 91 17.56 8.71 8.46
CA GLU A 91 17.95 8.02 9.70
C GLU A 91 17.94 6.49 9.53
N LEU A 92 16.86 5.95 8.94
CA LEU A 92 16.72 4.50 8.77
C LEU A 92 17.47 3.98 7.53
N ALA A 93 17.66 4.80 6.49
CA ALA A 93 18.54 4.43 5.38
C ALA A 93 19.97 4.13 5.85
N LYS A 94 20.50 4.90 6.80
CA LYS A 94 21.81 4.65 7.44
C LYS A 94 21.85 3.33 8.23
N GLN A 95 20.70 2.82 8.65
CA GLN A 95 20.56 1.55 9.39
C GLN A 95 20.29 0.36 8.44
N GLY A 96 20.44 0.54 7.12
CA GLY A 96 20.23 -0.54 6.15
C GLY A 96 18.77 -0.79 5.80
N TYR A 97 17.91 0.22 5.86
CA TYR A 97 16.52 0.13 5.41
C TYR A 97 16.30 0.77 4.04
N VAL A 98 15.31 0.24 3.33
CA VAL A 98 14.68 0.90 2.17
C VAL A 98 13.27 1.35 2.57
N VAL A 99 12.77 2.39 1.91
CA VAL A 99 11.47 2.98 2.22
C VAL A 99 10.49 2.82 1.08
N PHE A 100 9.21 2.66 1.44
CA PHE A 100 8.08 2.70 0.53
C PHE A 100 6.98 3.56 1.15
N TYR A 101 6.18 4.19 0.29
CA TYR A 101 5.12 5.09 0.69
C TYR A 101 3.78 4.61 0.15
N THR A 102 2.74 4.66 0.96
CA THR A 102 1.37 4.45 0.49
C THR A 102 0.43 5.34 1.27
N ALA A 103 -0.63 5.80 0.61
CA ALA A 103 -1.73 6.51 1.24
C ALA A 103 -2.98 5.72 0.89
N VAL A 104 -3.59 5.12 1.90
CA VAL A 104 -4.79 4.32 1.71
C VAL A 104 -5.86 4.93 2.60
N PRO A 105 -6.90 5.56 2.01
CA PRO A 105 -8.04 5.99 2.80
C PRO A 105 -8.70 4.75 3.43
N TYR A 106 -9.48 4.92 4.49
CA TYR A 106 -10.24 3.85 5.17
C TYR A 106 -9.46 2.91 6.10
N MET A 107 -8.16 3.12 6.34
CA MET A 107 -7.36 2.14 7.09
C MET A 107 -7.17 2.45 8.58
N ARG A 108 -7.28 3.71 9.01
CA ARG A 108 -7.00 4.11 10.41
C ARG A 108 -7.77 3.30 11.44
N LEU A 109 -9.09 3.23 11.29
CA LEU A 109 -9.96 2.49 12.21
C LEU A 109 -9.55 1.03 12.30
N PHE A 110 -9.45 0.35 11.16
CA PHE A 110 -9.06 -1.06 11.09
C PHE A 110 -7.67 -1.31 11.67
N GLN A 111 -6.72 -0.42 11.39
CA GLN A 111 -5.35 -0.48 11.90
C GLN A 111 -5.31 -0.40 13.42
N ASP A 112 -5.98 0.59 13.99
CA ASP A 112 -5.93 0.83 15.42
C ASP A 112 -6.66 -0.28 16.20
N ILE A 113 -7.79 -0.79 15.65
CA ILE A 113 -8.48 -1.96 16.20
C ILE A 113 -7.61 -3.21 16.09
N THR A 114 -7.07 -3.51 14.91
CA THR A 114 -6.19 -4.66 14.66
C THR A 114 -4.96 -4.61 15.57
N ARG A 115 -4.33 -3.43 15.71
CA ARG A 115 -3.18 -3.23 16.59
C ARG A 115 -3.54 -3.48 18.06
N LYS A 116 -4.74 -3.10 18.51
CA LYS A 116 -5.21 -3.40 19.88
C LYS A 116 -5.49 -4.89 20.07
N MET A 117 -6.21 -5.52 19.15
CA MET A 117 -6.50 -6.97 19.19
C MET A 117 -5.22 -7.79 19.17
N TYR A 118 -4.29 -7.49 18.26
CA TYR A 118 -3.00 -8.17 18.17
C TYR A 118 -2.19 -8.03 19.46
N LYS A 119 -2.14 -6.84 20.07
CA LYS A 119 -1.47 -6.64 21.35
C LYS A 119 -2.10 -7.46 22.48
N ALA A 120 -3.41 -7.63 22.47
CA ALA A 120 -4.12 -8.42 23.48
C ALA A 120 -3.94 -9.93 23.29
N VAL A 121 -3.73 -10.40 22.06
CA VAL A 121 -3.50 -11.82 21.76
C VAL A 121 -2.02 -12.21 21.89
N VAL A 122 -1.11 -11.38 21.38
CA VAL A 122 0.31 -11.73 21.20
C VAL A 122 1.23 -10.95 22.15
N GLY A 123 0.75 -9.87 22.77
CA GLY A 123 1.56 -8.98 23.62
C GLY A 123 2.26 -7.86 22.83
N LYS A 124 3.13 -7.11 23.52
CA LYS A 124 3.95 -6.03 22.92
C LYS A 124 5.32 -6.58 22.52
N ILE A 125 5.51 -6.92 21.25
CA ILE A 125 6.73 -7.56 20.72
C ILE A 125 7.36 -6.73 19.59
N GLY A 126 8.69 -6.78 19.44
CA GLY A 126 9.40 -6.14 18.34
C GLY A 126 9.01 -4.67 18.11
N ALA A 127 8.85 -4.27 16.84
CA ALA A 127 8.50 -2.91 16.44
C ALA A 127 7.13 -2.41 17.00
N LEU A 128 6.30 -3.31 17.51
CA LEU A 128 5.04 -2.97 18.17
C LEU A 128 5.25 -2.18 19.47
N GLN A 129 6.42 -2.36 20.12
CA GLN A 129 6.86 -1.64 21.31
C GLN A 129 7.13 -0.16 21.02
N GLU A 130 7.74 0.15 19.88
CA GLU A 130 8.28 1.48 19.52
C GLU A 130 7.30 2.39 18.77
N LYS A 131 6.01 2.03 18.71
CA LYS A 131 5.01 2.66 17.81
C LYS A 131 5.40 2.64 16.31
N ALA A 132 6.46 1.94 15.94
CA ALA A 132 6.99 1.81 14.59
C ALA A 132 6.40 0.60 13.85
N PHE A 133 5.13 0.27 14.06
CA PHE A 133 4.48 -0.84 13.36
C PHE A 133 3.00 -0.59 13.16
N GLN A 134 2.52 -0.72 11.93
CA GLN A 134 1.11 -0.59 11.57
C GLN A 134 0.72 -1.81 10.76
N PHE A 135 -0.47 -2.33 11.01
CA PHE A 135 -1.00 -3.45 10.26
C PHE A 135 -1.56 -2.95 8.94
N ILE A 136 -1.01 -3.40 7.81
CA ILE A 136 -1.55 -3.02 6.49
C ILE A 136 -2.69 -3.96 6.06
N ARG A 137 -2.87 -5.08 6.79
CA ARG A 137 -3.98 -6.04 6.67
C ARG A 137 -4.48 -6.47 8.05
N TYR A 138 -5.74 -6.89 8.11
CA TYR A 138 -6.51 -6.90 9.36
C TYR A 138 -6.97 -8.27 9.84
N THR A 139 -6.86 -9.31 9.01
CA THR A 139 -7.16 -10.67 9.44
C THR A 139 -5.91 -11.31 10.06
N TYR A 140 -6.12 -12.03 11.16
CA TYR A 140 -5.10 -12.81 11.85
C TYR A 140 -5.08 -14.24 11.33
N ASP A 141 -3.87 -14.76 11.11
CA ASP A 141 -3.61 -16.15 10.69
C ASP A 141 -4.38 -16.63 9.44
N ASP A 142 -4.71 -15.71 8.53
CA ASP A 142 -5.38 -16.06 7.28
C ASP A 142 -4.44 -16.89 6.37
N PRO A 143 -4.84 -18.10 5.91
CA PRO A 143 -4.04 -18.93 5.03
C PRO A 143 -3.60 -18.23 3.74
N ILE A 144 -4.35 -17.21 3.28
CA ILE A 144 -3.98 -16.47 2.06
C ILE A 144 -2.59 -15.83 2.18
N TYR A 145 -2.20 -15.41 3.38
CA TYR A 145 -0.89 -14.78 3.62
C TYR A 145 0.25 -15.81 3.61
N LYS A 146 -0.05 -17.10 3.76
CA LYS A 146 0.95 -18.18 3.71
C LYS A 146 1.03 -18.84 2.33
N LYS A 147 0.25 -18.35 1.34
CA LYS A 147 0.16 -18.96 0.01
C LYS A 147 1.50 -18.94 -0.74
N TYR A 148 2.30 -17.90 -0.57
CA TYR A 148 3.60 -17.75 -1.23
C TYR A 148 4.69 -17.54 -0.17
N ARG A 149 5.86 -18.12 -0.39
CA ARG A 149 7.05 -18.01 0.46
C ARG A 149 7.80 -16.70 0.27
N ASP A 150 7.74 -16.14 -0.93
CA ASP A 150 8.40 -14.90 -1.34
C ASP A 150 7.75 -14.34 -2.62
N VAL A 151 8.21 -13.14 -3.01
CA VAL A 151 7.71 -12.44 -4.20
C VAL A 151 8.01 -13.16 -5.52
N GLN A 152 9.06 -13.99 -5.58
CA GLN A 152 9.45 -14.69 -6.80
C GLN A 152 8.48 -15.84 -7.09
N GLU A 153 8.15 -16.62 -6.05
CA GLU A 153 7.10 -17.63 -6.13
C GLU A 153 5.76 -16.99 -6.50
N PHE A 154 5.41 -15.86 -5.86
CA PHE A 154 4.21 -15.10 -6.22
C PHE A 154 4.17 -14.72 -7.71
N LEU A 155 5.21 -14.05 -8.21
CA LEU A 155 5.27 -13.61 -9.61
C LEU A 155 5.20 -14.79 -10.56
N TYR A 156 5.98 -15.84 -10.31
CA TYR A 156 6.03 -17.02 -11.17
C TYR A 156 4.66 -17.70 -11.27
N ASP A 157 4.03 -17.99 -10.12
CA ASP A 157 2.77 -18.72 -10.09
C ASP A 157 1.63 -17.92 -10.70
N GLU A 158 1.56 -16.62 -10.40
CA GLU A 158 0.48 -15.76 -10.88
C GLU A 158 0.61 -15.42 -12.37
N ILE A 159 1.82 -15.13 -12.85
CA ILE A 159 2.07 -14.94 -14.30
C ILE A 159 1.81 -16.23 -15.05
N LYS A 160 2.24 -17.39 -14.53
CA LYS A 160 1.98 -18.68 -15.18
C LYS A 160 0.48 -18.97 -15.26
N LYS A 161 -0.28 -18.63 -14.21
CA LYS A 161 -1.72 -18.88 -14.11
C LYS A 161 -2.55 -17.93 -14.95
N GLU A 162 -2.33 -16.62 -14.84
CA GLU A 162 -3.19 -15.59 -15.45
C GLU A 162 -2.53 -14.89 -16.65
N GLY A 163 -1.25 -15.17 -16.94
CA GLY A 163 -0.46 -14.53 -17.99
C GLY A 163 0.17 -13.20 -17.56
N ILE A 164 -0.52 -12.44 -16.71
CA ILE A 164 -0.08 -11.13 -16.22
C ILE A 164 -0.62 -10.88 -14.81
N ILE A 165 0.12 -10.09 -14.02
CA ILE A 165 -0.37 -9.58 -12.74
C ILE A 165 -1.37 -8.44 -12.98
N ASP A 166 -2.47 -8.49 -12.26
CA ASP A 166 -3.52 -7.47 -12.26
C ASP A 166 -4.01 -7.27 -10.83
N ASP A 167 -3.42 -6.30 -10.14
CA ASP A 167 -3.78 -6.01 -8.76
C ASP A 167 -5.15 -5.31 -8.61
N ASN A 168 -5.95 -5.19 -9.67
CA ASN A 168 -7.37 -4.86 -9.52
C ASN A 168 -8.22 -6.08 -9.10
N GLU A 169 -7.72 -7.30 -9.31
CA GLU A 169 -8.36 -8.50 -8.79
C GLU A 169 -8.42 -8.46 -7.27
N ILE A 170 -9.61 -8.64 -6.69
CA ILE A 170 -9.82 -8.53 -5.22
C ILE A 170 -8.85 -9.42 -4.45
N ARG A 171 -8.64 -10.66 -4.93
CA ARG A 171 -7.69 -11.61 -4.33
C ARG A 171 -6.27 -11.05 -4.27
N LEU A 172 -5.82 -10.39 -5.32
CA LEU A 172 -4.48 -9.78 -5.37
C LEU A 172 -4.42 -8.51 -4.54
N ARG A 173 -5.47 -7.68 -4.52
CA ARG A 173 -5.59 -6.54 -3.58
C ARG A 173 -5.45 -6.96 -2.13
N THR A 174 -5.94 -8.13 -1.76
CA THR A 174 -5.81 -8.65 -0.37
C THR A 174 -4.36 -8.91 0.02
N ILE A 175 -3.48 -9.28 -0.92
CA ILE A 175 -2.10 -9.69 -0.62
C ILE A 175 -1.03 -8.76 -1.19
N LEU A 176 -1.38 -7.78 -2.02
CA LEU A 176 -0.44 -6.78 -2.55
C LEU A 176 -0.75 -5.39 -2.01
N VAL A 177 0.29 -4.68 -1.57
CA VAL A 177 0.22 -3.27 -1.22
C VAL A 177 0.84 -2.45 -2.34
N SER A 178 0.03 -1.57 -2.94
CA SER A 178 0.53 -0.56 -3.87
C SER A 178 1.32 0.51 -3.11
N THR A 179 2.56 0.73 -3.52
CA THR A 179 3.46 1.69 -2.89
C THR A 179 4.27 2.48 -3.91
N ASN A 180 4.61 3.71 -3.57
CA ASN A 180 5.59 4.51 -4.27
C ASN A 180 6.96 4.34 -3.63
N ILE A 181 8.00 4.36 -4.45
CA ILE A 181 9.41 4.19 -4.02
C ILE A 181 10.03 5.47 -3.43
N ALA A 182 9.27 6.57 -3.39
CA ALA A 182 9.69 7.88 -2.89
C ALA A 182 8.45 8.64 -2.39
N PHE A 183 8.64 9.60 -1.48
CA PHE A 183 7.55 10.36 -0.87
C PHE A 183 6.69 11.08 -1.92
N PHE A 184 7.34 11.75 -2.87
CA PHE A 184 6.71 12.39 -4.03
C PHE A 184 6.70 11.49 -5.28
N GLY A 185 6.74 10.17 -5.10
CA GLY A 185 6.68 9.24 -6.22
C GLY A 185 5.36 9.41 -6.99
N ASN A 186 5.44 9.31 -8.31
CA ASN A 186 4.33 9.48 -9.25
C ASN A 186 3.59 10.83 -9.16
N ILE A 187 4.20 11.88 -8.62
CA ILE A 187 3.59 13.21 -8.45
C ILE A 187 2.90 13.74 -9.72
N GLY A 188 3.42 13.41 -10.91
CA GLY A 188 2.78 13.76 -12.19
C GLY A 188 1.50 12.98 -12.55
N PHE A 189 1.08 12.02 -11.72
CA PHE A 189 -0.14 11.22 -11.85
C PHE A 189 -0.90 11.23 -10.54
N SER A 190 -1.87 12.15 -10.40
CA SER A 190 -2.65 12.32 -9.16
C SER A 190 -3.27 11.01 -8.66
N GLY A 191 -3.81 10.18 -9.55
CA GLY A 191 -4.39 8.86 -9.23
C GLY A 191 -3.40 7.76 -8.84
N GLU A 192 -2.10 8.03 -8.83
CA GLU A 192 -1.04 7.08 -8.42
C GLU A 192 -0.03 7.73 -7.45
N SER A 193 -0.24 9.00 -7.09
CA SER A 193 0.64 9.80 -6.24
C SER A 193 0.19 9.68 -4.79
N THR A 194 1.05 9.07 -3.98
CA THR A 194 0.83 8.93 -2.54
C THR A 194 0.63 10.30 -1.86
N TYR A 195 1.41 11.31 -2.25
CA TYR A 195 1.25 12.66 -1.71
C TYR A 195 -0.10 13.28 -2.11
N ASN A 196 -0.56 13.07 -3.35
CA ASN A 196 -1.86 13.56 -3.78
C ASN A 196 -3.00 12.88 -3.01
N TYR A 197 -2.95 11.57 -2.78
CA TYR A 197 -3.93 10.88 -1.93
C TYR A 197 -3.90 11.33 -0.47
N PHE A 198 -2.73 11.73 0.05
CA PHE A 198 -2.60 12.28 1.38
C PHE A 198 -3.19 13.70 1.48
N ASN A 199 -2.96 14.54 0.46
CA ASN A 199 -3.42 15.92 0.46
C ASN A 199 -4.90 16.09 0.06
N ASN A 200 -5.36 15.20 -0.82
CA ASN A 200 -6.72 15.12 -1.33
C ASN A 200 -7.28 13.71 -1.02
N PRO A 201 -7.48 13.39 0.28
CA PRO A 201 -7.99 12.09 0.66
C PRO A 201 -9.34 11.86 0.01
N GLN A 202 -9.49 10.69 -0.59
CA GLN A 202 -10.78 10.28 -1.12
C GLN A 202 -11.76 10.18 0.04
N PRO A 203 -12.99 10.71 -0.13
CA PRO A 203 -14.00 10.65 0.92
C PRO A 203 -14.19 9.21 1.34
N TRP A 204 -14.47 9.01 2.63
CA TRP A 204 -14.71 7.71 3.26
C TRP A 204 -15.73 6.88 2.46
N VAL A 205 -15.29 6.08 1.48
CA VAL A 205 -16.13 5.06 0.85
C VAL A 205 -16.40 4.09 1.98
N SER A 206 -17.65 4.10 2.46
CA SER A 206 -18.12 3.45 3.68
C SER A 206 -17.31 2.20 3.98
N ALA A 207 -16.49 2.24 5.03
CA ALA A 207 -15.70 1.08 5.41
C ALA A 207 -16.61 -0.15 5.46
N ASN A 208 -16.20 -1.22 4.78
CA ASN A 208 -17.02 -2.39 4.68
C ASN A 208 -17.09 -3.08 6.05
N PRO A 209 -18.26 -3.15 6.72
CA PRO A 209 -18.38 -3.81 8.02
C PRO A 209 -17.97 -5.29 7.98
N GLU A 210 -18.07 -5.95 6.82
CA GLU A 210 -17.63 -7.34 6.63
C GLU A 210 -16.13 -7.52 6.89
N TRP A 211 -15.31 -6.53 6.52
CA TRP A 211 -13.87 -6.61 6.76
C TRP A 211 -13.56 -6.51 8.25
N LEU A 212 -14.29 -5.67 8.98
CA LEU A 212 -14.08 -5.50 10.41
C LEU A 212 -14.63 -6.72 11.16
N ARG A 213 -15.77 -7.26 10.74
CA ARG A 213 -16.30 -8.53 11.24
C ARG A 213 -15.27 -9.66 11.06
N ALA A 214 -14.72 -9.82 9.87
CA ALA A 214 -13.70 -10.83 9.59
C ALA A 214 -12.45 -10.65 10.47
N SER A 215 -12.00 -9.41 10.65
CA SER A 215 -10.90 -9.08 11.54
C SER A 215 -11.22 -9.48 12.99
N LEU A 216 -12.35 -9.04 13.55
CA LEU A 216 -12.80 -9.41 14.91
C LEU A 216 -12.81 -10.93 15.11
N GLN A 217 -13.45 -11.65 14.19
CA GLN A 217 -13.55 -13.12 14.23
C GLN A 217 -12.18 -13.79 14.20
N SER A 218 -11.26 -13.31 13.36
CA SER A 218 -9.91 -13.89 13.24
C SER A 218 -9.08 -13.75 14.53
N PHE A 219 -9.37 -12.74 15.36
CA PHE A 219 -8.75 -12.56 16.68
C PHE A 219 -9.59 -13.13 17.85
N GLY A 220 -10.73 -13.79 17.57
CA GLY A 220 -11.62 -14.36 18.58
C GLY A 220 -12.54 -13.35 19.29
N TYR A 221 -12.71 -12.15 18.76
CA TYR A 221 -13.64 -11.14 19.29
C TYR A 221 -15.05 -11.33 18.74
N SER A 222 -16.05 -10.94 19.55
CA SER A 222 -17.46 -10.97 19.18
C SER A 222 -17.83 -9.83 18.25
N GLU A 223 -18.76 -10.06 17.33
CA GLU A 223 -19.29 -9.02 16.43
C GLU A 223 -20.29 -8.06 17.11
N LYS A 224 -20.62 -8.29 18.39
CA LYS A 224 -21.52 -7.42 19.18
C LYS A 224 -21.09 -5.95 19.15
N PHE A 225 -19.79 -5.67 19.07
CA PHE A 225 -19.23 -4.32 19.08
C PHE A 225 -19.05 -3.73 17.67
N LEU A 226 -19.44 -4.44 16.60
CA LEU A 226 -19.20 -4.03 15.22
C LEU A 226 -19.79 -2.64 14.94
N SER A 227 -21.07 -2.41 15.26
CA SER A 227 -21.73 -1.13 15.03
C SER A 227 -21.07 0.01 15.82
N GLU A 228 -20.69 -0.22 17.09
CA GLU A 228 -20.02 0.80 17.91
C GLU A 228 -18.64 1.17 17.34
N LEU A 229 -17.88 0.19 16.85
CA LEU A 229 -16.58 0.41 16.22
C LEU A 229 -16.73 1.16 14.89
N MET A 230 -17.69 0.76 14.05
CA MET A 230 -17.98 1.44 12.79
C MET A 230 -18.39 2.90 13.01
N ASN A 231 -19.10 3.18 14.10
CA ASN A 231 -19.47 4.54 14.49
C ASN A 231 -18.28 5.42 14.91
N LEU A 232 -17.10 4.86 15.17
CA LEU A 232 -15.88 5.68 15.36
C LEU A 232 -15.39 6.31 14.07
N ALA A 233 -15.84 5.83 12.90
CA ALA A 233 -15.49 6.43 11.62
C ALA A 233 -15.91 7.90 11.53
N VAL A 234 -16.99 8.30 12.23
CA VAL A 234 -17.46 9.70 12.24
C VAL A 234 -16.46 10.65 12.89
N ASP A 235 -15.62 10.14 13.79
CA ASP A 235 -14.56 10.92 14.45
C ASP A 235 -13.33 11.12 13.53
N ILE A 236 -13.23 10.30 12.49
CA ILE A 236 -12.17 10.34 11.48
C ILE A 236 -12.76 11.05 10.26
N VAL A 237 -12.61 12.36 10.20
CA VAL A 237 -13.26 13.19 9.17
C VAL A 237 -12.89 12.74 7.75
N THR A 238 -13.83 12.85 6.82
CA THR A 238 -13.69 12.45 5.42
C THR A 238 -12.56 13.16 4.67
N ASP A 239 -12.05 14.27 5.20
CA ASP A 239 -10.95 15.07 4.65
C ASP A 239 -9.59 14.78 5.30
N THR A 240 -9.50 13.73 6.13
CA THR A 240 -8.26 13.32 6.78
C THR A 240 -7.46 12.36 5.90
N GLY A 241 -6.23 12.75 5.58
CA GLY A 241 -5.27 11.92 4.88
C GLY A 241 -4.31 11.22 5.84
N ASP A 242 -4.05 9.94 5.57
CA ASP A 242 -3.00 9.16 6.22
C ASP A 242 -1.98 8.70 5.19
N ILE A 243 -0.69 8.94 5.48
CA ILE A 243 0.43 8.39 4.73
C ILE A 243 1.20 7.40 5.59
N PHE A 244 1.51 6.25 5.01
CA PHE A 244 2.31 5.20 5.62
C PHE A 244 3.70 5.22 5.00
N GLN A 245 4.69 5.28 5.88
CA GLN A 245 6.09 5.12 5.54
C GLN A 245 6.54 3.74 6.01
N ILE A 246 6.76 2.85 5.06
CA ILE A 246 7.06 1.43 5.26
C ILE A 246 8.56 1.22 5.03
N PHE A 247 9.28 0.93 6.10
CA PHE A 247 10.69 0.58 6.05
C PHE A 247 10.88 -0.93 6.08
N VAL A 248 11.61 -1.42 5.08
CA VAL A 248 11.97 -2.82 4.92
C VAL A 248 13.49 -2.95 5.06
N PRO A 249 14.01 -3.87 5.89
CA PRO A 249 15.43 -4.20 5.90
C PRO A 249 15.92 -4.58 4.49
N ILE A 250 17.10 -4.08 4.09
CA ILE A 250 17.61 -4.28 2.71
C ILE A 250 17.71 -5.76 2.33
N ASN A 251 18.09 -6.63 3.28
CA ASN A 251 18.19 -8.07 3.07
C ASN A 251 16.84 -8.78 2.90
N MET A 252 15.72 -8.09 3.13
CA MET A 252 14.37 -8.60 2.96
C MET A 252 13.67 -8.04 1.72
N VAL A 253 14.19 -6.98 1.08
CA VAL A 253 13.44 -6.25 0.06
C VAL A 253 13.01 -7.14 -1.11
N ASP A 254 13.90 -8.00 -1.61
CA ASP A 254 13.61 -8.91 -2.73
C ASP A 254 12.75 -10.10 -2.35
N ARG A 255 12.55 -10.33 -1.05
CA ARG A 255 11.59 -11.33 -0.56
C ARG A 255 10.18 -10.77 -0.57
N VAL A 256 10.03 -9.48 -0.26
CA VAL A 256 8.73 -8.87 0.04
C VAL A 256 8.19 -8.00 -1.08
N GLY A 257 9.01 -7.56 -2.04
CA GLY A 257 8.54 -6.63 -3.06
C GLY A 257 9.21 -6.77 -4.41
N TYR A 258 8.53 -6.25 -5.42
CA TYR A 258 9.03 -6.16 -6.79
C TYR A 258 8.72 -4.78 -7.36
N LEU A 259 9.54 -4.36 -8.32
CA LEU A 259 9.30 -3.14 -9.08
C LEU A 259 8.11 -3.36 -10.01
N SER A 260 7.13 -2.47 -9.93
CA SER A 260 5.91 -2.55 -10.72
C SER A 260 5.69 -1.28 -11.52
N TRP A 261 4.96 -1.45 -12.61
CA TRP A 261 4.19 -0.40 -13.24
C TRP A 261 2.77 -0.39 -12.65
N ARG A 262 1.88 0.38 -13.29
CA ARG A 262 0.47 0.50 -12.92
C ARG A 262 -0.22 -0.86 -12.92
N GLN A 263 -1.25 -0.99 -12.09
CA GLN A 263 -2.01 -2.23 -11.88
C GLN A 263 -1.17 -3.44 -11.43
N GLY A 264 -0.01 -3.19 -10.81
CA GLY A 264 0.86 -4.23 -10.28
C GLY A 264 1.61 -5.05 -11.35
N ILE A 265 1.56 -4.65 -12.62
CA ILE A 265 2.33 -5.29 -13.70
C ILE A 265 3.82 -5.19 -13.35
N PRO A 266 4.61 -6.28 -13.36
CA PRO A 266 6.05 -6.20 -13.15
C PRO A 266 6.68 -5.24 -14.16
N PHE A 267 7.53 -4.34 -13.69
CA PHE A 267 8.07 -3.31 -14.57
C PHE A 267 9.04 -3.93 -15.58
N ASP A 268 8.59 -4.01 -16.83
CA ASP A 268 9.36 -4.48 -17.97
C ASP A 268 8.98 -3.62 -19.18
N PHE A 269 9.88 -2.71 -19.58
CA PHE A 269 9.58 -1.73 -20.61
C PHE A 269 9.24 -2.39 -21.96
N ASP A 270 9.93 -3.47 -22.31
CA ASP A 270 9.73 -4.16 -23.60
C ASP A 270 8.37 -4.85 -23.61
N PHE A 271 8.04 -5.55 -22.52
CA PHE A 271 6.71 -6.18 -22.37
C PHE A 271 5.58 -5.15 -22.40
N ILE A 272 5.70 -4.06 -21.61
CA ILE A 272 4.66 -3.03 -21.53
C ILE A 272 4.52 -2.35 -22.91
N SER A 273 5.63 -1.99 -23.57
CA SER A 273 5.57 -1.34 -24.89
C SER A 273 4.90 -2.22 -25.94
N LYS A 274 5.20 -3.53 -25.95
CA LYS A 274 4.54 -4.51 -26.82
C LYS A 274 3.04 -4.61 -26.50
N MET A 275 2.68 -4.76 -25.23
CA MET A 275 1.28 -4.93 -24.80
C MET A 275 0.39 -3.74 -25.17
N PHE A 276 0.95 -2.52 -25.14
CA PHE A 276 0.23 -1.30 -25.50
C PHE A 276 0.45 -0.85 -26.95
N GLU A 277 1.16 -1.63 -27.77
CA GLU A 277 1.44 -1.31 -29.18
C GLU A 277 2.08 0.08 -29.38
N ARG A 278 3.01 0.45 -28.49
CA ARG A 278 3.65 1.77 -28.49
C ARG A 278 5.16 1.62 -28.54
N GLU A 279 5.72 1.69 -29.75
CA GLU A 279 7.19 1.67 -29.97
C GLU A 279 7.92 2.81 -29.26
N ASN A 280 7.22 3.93 -29.05
CA ASN A 280 7.71 5.11 -28.34
C ASN A 280 6.73 5.55 -27.27
N MET A 281 6.55 4.75 -26.22
CA MET A 281 5.94 5.24 -24.97
C MET A 281 6.78 6.41 -24.43
N THR A 282 6.57 7.61 -24.97
CA THR A 282 7.00 8.86 -24.36
C THR A 282 6.00 9.20 -23.29
N PHE A 283 6.04 8.40 -22.24
CA PHE A 283 5.55 8.70 -20.90
C PHE A 283 5.65 10.21 -20.62
N GLY A 284 4.56 10.96 -20.83
CA GLY A 284 4.46 12.39 -20.53
C GLY A 284 4.39 13.41 -21.69
N LYS A 285 4.09 13.05 -22.95
CA LYS A 285 3.58 14.03 -23.94
C LYS A 285 2.36 13.44 -24.65
N GLY A 286 1.17 14.00 -24.43
CA GLY A 286 -0.04 13.70 -25.24
C GLY A 286 -0.78 12.41 -24.91
N ASP A 287 -0.08 11.28 -24.70
CA ASP A 287 -0.73 9.97 -24.65
C ASP A 287 -0.64 9.32 -23.26
N LEU A 288 -1.32 9.91 -22.28
CA LEU A 288 -1.52 9.23 -20.99
C LEU A 288 -2.35 7.97 -21.24
N ILE A 289 -1.80 6.79 -20.92
CA ILE A 289 -2.58 5.56 -20.90
C ILE A 289 -3.55 5.69 -19.72
N PHE A 290 -4.83 5.90 -20.02
CA PHE A 290 -5.85 6.11 -18.98
C PHE A 290 -6.21 4.78 -18.30
N GLY A 291 -6.85 4.86 -17.14
CA GLY A 291 -7.19 3.68 -16.34
C GLY A 291 -7.98 2.63 -17.13
N GLN A 292 -8.95 3.06 -17.94
CA GLN A 292 -9.76 2.15 -18.75
C GLN A 292 -8.96 1.44 -19.85
N GLU A 293 -8.09 2.16 -20.56
CA GLU A 293 -7.22 1.57 -21.59
C GLU A 293 -6.32 0.47 -21.00
N ILE A 294 -5.80 0.67 -19.79
CA ILE A 294 -5.01 -0.35 -19.08
C ILE A 294 -5.87 -1.58 -18.79
N ILE A 295 -7.07 -1.38 -18.24
CA ILE A 295 -7.99 -2.48 -17.91
C ILE A 295 -8.32 -3.29 -19.18
N ASP A 296 -8.66 -2.61 -20.27
CA ASP A 296 -9.04 -3.25 -21.52
C ASP A 296 -7.87 -4.03 -22.14
N LYS A 297 -6.66 -3.47 -22.14
CA LYS A 297 -5.46 -4.15 -22.66
C LYS A 297 -5.07 -5.35 -21.80
N ILE A 298 -5.16 -5.27 -20.47
CA ILE A 298 -4.93 -6.42 -19.59
C ILE A 298 -5.97 -7.51 -19.86
N ALA A 299 -7.25 -7.16 -19.94
CA ALA A 299 -8.32 -8.12 -20.20
C ALA A 299 -8.13 -8.82 -21.56
N ALA A 300 -7.80 -8.06 -22.61
CA ALA A 300 -7.50 -8.59 -23.94
C ALA A 300 -6.28 -9.52 -23.93
N PHE A 301 -5.20 -9.14 -23.24
CA PHE A 301 -4.01 -9.96 -23.10
C PHE A 301 -4.29 -11.29 -22.37
N LYS A 302 -5.03 -11.23 -21.25
CA LYS A 302 -5.47 -12.43 -20.51
C LYS A 302 -6.32 -13.36 -21.40
N ALA A 303 -7.21 -12.81 -22.22
CA ALA A 303 -8.03 -13.57 -23.14
C ALA A 303 -7.18 -14.28 -24.21
N LYS A 304 -6.23 -13.56 -24.85
CA LYS A 304 -5.27 -14.14 -25.80
C LYS A 304 -4.45 -15.27 -25.17
N TYR A 305 -3.91 -15.04 -23.98
CA TYR A 305 -3.13 -16.07 -23.27
C TYR A 305 -3.97 -17.33 -22.96
N LYS A 306 -5.21 -17.16 -22.48
CA LYS A 306 -6.14 -18.28 -22.23
C LYS A 306 -6.53 -19.02 -23.51
N ALA A 307 -6.62 -18.32 -24.64
CA ALA A 307 -6.82 -18.90 -25.96
C ALA A 307 -5.57 -19.57 -26.56
N LYS A 308 -4.43 -19.56 -25.84
CA LYS A 308 -3.13 -20.08 -26.30
C LYS A 308 -2.62 -19.39 -27.57
N ASP A 309 -2.94 -18.11 -27.72
CA ASP A 309 -2.37 -17.28 -28.78
C ASP A 309 -0.82 -17.33 -28.74
N PRO A 310 -0.13 -17.65 -29.86
CA PRO A 310 1.32 -17.86 -29.85
C PRO A 310 2.13 -16.67 -29.36
N GLU A 311 1.70 -15.44 -29.70
CA GLU A 311 2.38 -14.21 -29.30
C GLU A 311 2.23 -13.99 -27.80
N ALA A 312 1.00 -14.06 -27.27
CA ALA A 312 0.76 -13.91 -25.84
C ALA A 312 1.49 -14.99 -25.02
N VAL A 313 1.49 -16.25 -25.46
CA VAL A 313 2.23 -17.34 -24.81
C VAL A 313 3.74 -17.07 -24.82
N GLN A 314 4.28 -16.55 -25.92
CA GLN A 314 5.70 -16.21 -26.00
C GLN A 314 6.06 -15.05 -25.05
N MET A 315 5.25 -14.00 -24.99
CA MET A 315 5.42 -12.90 -24.04
C MET A 315 5.38 -13.38 -22.58
N VAL A 316 4.47 -14.30 -22.24
CA VAL A 316 4.41 -14.90 -20.88
C VAL A 316 5.65 -15.74 -20.58
N LYS A 317 6.16 -16.52 -21.56
CA LYS A 317 7.42 -17.27 -21.39
C LYS A 317 8.59 -16.33 -21.10
N GLU A 318 8.69 -15.21 -21.82
CA GLU A 318 9.71 -14.18 -21.59
C GLU A 318 9.61 -13.58 -20.18
N LEU A 319 8.39 -13.22 -19.73
CA LEU A 319 8.16 -12.76 -18.36
C LEU A 319 8.59 -13.78 -17.31
N LEU A 320 8.20 -15.04 -17.47
CA LEU A 320 8.56 -16.12 -16.53
C LEU A 320 10.08 -16.34 -16.50
N GLU A 321 10.75 -16.21 -17.64
CA GLU A 321 12.20 -16.30 -17.72
C GLU A 321 12.88 -15.11 -17.01
N ASN A 322 12.32 -13.91 -17.16
CA ASN A 322 12.76 -12.72 -16.41
C ASN A 322 12.57 -12.89 -14.89
N VAL A 323 11.48 -13.53 -14.44
CA VAL A 323 11.30 -13.89 -13.01
C VAL A 323 12.41 -14.83 -12.55
N LYS A 324 12.65 -15.94 -13.25
CA LYS A 324 13.72 -16.89 -12.88
C LYS A 324 15.10 -16.25 -12.84
N ASN A 325 15.38 -15.36 -13.79
CA ASN A 325 16.63 -14.61 -13.89
C ASN A 325 16.69 -13.39 -12.94
N LYS A 326 15.74 -13.28 -11.99
CA LYS A 326 15.74 -12.28 -10.92
C LYS A 326 15.70 -10.83 -11.44
N ARG A 327 15.17 -10.61 -12.65
CA ARG A 327 15.12 -9.28 -13.29
C ARG A 327 14.24 -8.29 -12.51
N TYR A 328 13.27 -8.79 -11.76
CA TYR A 328 12.34 -7.98 -10.96
C TYR A 328 12.79 -7.76 -9.51
N PHE A 329 14.04 -8.09 -9.18
CA PHE A 329 14.61 -7.80 -7.86
C PHE A 329 14.62 -6.29 -7.61
N LEU A 330 14.00 -5.89 -6.51
CA LEU A 330 13.79 -4.50 -6.15
C LEU A 330 15.07 -3.88 -5.60
N SER A 331 15.93 -4.65 -4.93
CA SER A 331 17.22 -4.18 -4.40
C SER A 331 18.11 -3.59 -5.49
N ALA A 332 18.32 -4.32 -6.59
CA ALA A 332 19.18 -3.91 -7.69
C ALA A 332 18.69 -2.61 -8.34
N PHE A 333 17.36 -2.50 -8.52
CA PHE A 333 16.76 -1.25 -8.99
C PHE A 333 16.97 -0.11 -8.00
N LEU A 334 16.68 -0.31 -6.72
CA LEU A 334 16.77 0.72 -5.68
C LEU A 334 18.21 1.23 -5.49
N ASP A 335 19.20 0.35 -5.63
CA ASP A 335 20.62 0.74 -5.59
C ASP A 335 20.98 1.65 -6.76
N ASN A 336 20.60 1.28 -7.98
CA ASN A 336 20.82 2.10 -9.17
C ASN A 336 20.06 3.43 -9.10
N TYR A 337 18.83 3.37 -8.56
CA TYR A 337 17.96 4.51 -8.33
C TYR A 337 18.60 5.50 -7.37
N LYS A 338 19.04 5.07 -6.18
CA LYS A 338 19.69 5.93 -5.17
C LYS A 338 20.97 6.57 -5.70
N LYS A 339 21.79 5.82 -6.46
CA LYS A 339 23.04 6.31 -7.08
C LYS A 339 22.81 7.32 -8.20
N GLY A 340 21.56 7.52 -8.65
CA GLY A 340 21.25 8.40 -9.78
C GLY A 340 21.77 7.88 -11.12
N THR A 341 22.23 6.63 -11.18
CA THR A 341 22.67 5.99 -12.44
C THR A 341 21.50 5.78 -13.41
N LEU A 342 20.28 5.74 -12.86
CA LEU A 342 19.05 5.73 -13.67
C LEU A 342 18.74 7.09 -14.33
N ALA A 343 19.53 8.14 -14.11
CA ALA A 343 19.36 9.43 -14.81
C ALA A 343 19.51 9.32 -16.35
N GLN A 344 20.06 8.20 -16.83
CA GLN A 344 20.06 7.85 -18.26
C GLN A 344 18.66 7.46 -18.79
N TYR A 345 17.74 7.03 -17.92
CA TYR A 345 16.36 6.80 -18.30
C TYR A 345 15.64 8.15 -18.43
N LYS A 346 14.93 8.34 -19.54
CA LYS A 346 14.16 9.56 -19.86
C LYS A 346 13.45 10.04 -18.59
N ASN A 347 13.81 11.22 -18.08
CA ASN A 347 13.41 11.80 -16.78
C ASN A 347 11.94 11.60 -16.36
N ARG A 348 11.04 11.39 -17.31
CA ARG A 348 9.62 11.17 -17.12
C ARG A 348 9.25 9.75 -16.70
N VAL A 349 10.03 8.73 -17.06
CA VAL A 349 9.79 7.31 -16.70
C VAL A 349 9.89 7.11 -15.19
N LEU A 350 10.71 7.92 -14.51
CA LEU A 350 10.85 7.89 -13.05
C LEU A 350 9.51 8.10 -12.32
N ASN A 351 8.57 8.80 -12.95
CA ASN A 351 7.25 9.07 -12.41
C ASN A 351 6.25 7.91 -12.57
N PHE A 352 6.69 6.75 -13.07
CA PHE A 352 5.86 5.56 -13.25
C PHE A 352 6.33 4.36 -12.42
N TYR A 353 7.47 4.49 -11.74
CA TYR A 353 7.98 3.43 -10.90
C TYR A 353 7.19 3.35 -9.60
N GLN A 354 6.53 2.21 -9.44
CA GLN A 354 5.89 1.80 -8.21
C GLN A 354 6.57 0.53 -7.70
N ALA A 355 6.26 0.16 -6.47
CA ALA A 355 6.54 -1.16 -5.97
C ALA A 355 5.23 -1.79 -5.48
N ARG A 356 5.16 -3.11 -5.60
CA ARG A 356 4.16 -3.91 -4.89
C ARG A 356 4.85 -4.69 -3.80
N LEU A 357 4.33 -4.54 -2.58
CA LEU A 357 4.78 -5.32 -1.43
C LEU A 357 3.80 -6.46 -1.22
N LEU A 358 4.31 -7.69 -1.27
CA LEU A 358 3.59 -8.91 -0.96
C LEU A 358 3.43 -9.06 0.55
N ILE A 359 2.17 -9.02 1.00
CA ILE A 359 1.78 -9.33 2.37
C ILE A 359 1.88 -10.84 2.60
N GLY A 360 3.03 -11.26 3.10
CA GLY A 360 3.22 -12.57 3.72
C GLY A 360 3.29 -12.49 5.25
N PRO A 361 3.57 -13.60 5.94
CA PRO A 361 3.65 -13.63 7.41
C PRO A 361 4.71 -12.66 7.95
N TRP A 362 5.76 -12.40 7.16
CA TRP A 362 6.82 -11.46 7.50
C TRP A 362 6.36 -10.00 7.55
N MET A 363 5.34 -9.61 6.77
CA MET A 363 4.78 -8.25 6.81
C MET A 363 3.82 -8.02 7.96
N LEU A 364 3.34 -9.09 8.58
CA LEU A 364 2.38 -9.07 9.68
C LEU A 364 3.03 -9.38 11.04
N ASP A 365 4.31 -9.76 11.06
CA ASP A 365 5.06 -10.06 12.27
C ASP A 365 5.96 -8.87 12.68
N PRO A 366 5.68 -8.19 13.81
CA PRO A 366 6.48 -7.07 14.30
C PRO A 366 7.94 -7.40 14.65
N ARG A 367 8.31 -8.69 14.72
CA ARG A 367 9.68 -9.16 15.01
C ARG A 367 10.59 -9.16 13.80
N MET A 368 10.03 -9.04 12.60
CA MET A 368 10.78 -9.16 11.35
C MET A 368 11.61 -7.92 11.00
N GLY A 369 11.72 -6.96 11.93
CA GLY A 369 12.48 -5.73 11.74
C GLY A 369 11.76 -4.68 10.89
N LEU A 370 10.59 -4.96 10.32
CA LEU A 370 9.82 -3.95 9.59
C LEU A 370 9.43 -2.78 10.49
N LYS A 371 9.60 -1.56 9.98
CA LYS A 371 9.17 -0.35 10.68
C LYS A 371 8.13 0.38 9.83
N ILE A 372 6.94 0.62 10.38
CA ILE A 372 5.85 1.28 9.65
C ILE A 372 5.35 2.46 10.47
N TYR A 373 5.51 3.66 9.93
CA TYR A 373 5.08 4.91 10.55
C TYR A 373 3.86 5.45 9.82
N ARG A 374 2.91 5.99 10.59
CA ARG A 374 1.73 6.68 10.07
C ARG A 374 1.89 8.17 10.35
N TYR A 375 1.67 8.99 9.33
CA TYR A 375 1.52 10.44 9.46
C TYR A 375 0.12 10.84 8.99
N SER A 376 -0.41 11.91 9.56
CA SER A 376 -1.84 12.16 9.60
C SER A 376 -2.12 13.66 9.51
N THR A 377 -3.16 14.04 8.78
CA THR A 377 -3.71 15.41 8.87
C THR A 377 -4.76 15.57 9.97
N LEU A 378 -5.16 14.49 10.66
CA LEU A 378 -6.08 14.55 11.80
C LEU A 378 -5.51 15.42 12.92
N GLY A 379 -6.24 16.46 13.32
CA GLY A 379 -5.86 17.33 14.43
C GLY A 379 -5.77 16.58 15.77
N GLU A 380 -4.90 17.06 16.66
CA GLU A 380 -4.56 16.40 17.93
C GLU A 380 -5.78 16.18 18.83
N GLU A 381 -6.65 17.18 18.96
CA GLU A 381 -7.86 17.10 19.79
C GLU A 381 -8.80 15.97 19.33
N ARG A 382 -9.09 15.92 18.02
CA ARG A 382 -9.92 14.86 17.45
C ARG A 382 -9.24 13.50 17.57
N GLU A 383 -7.93 13.45 17.36
CA GLU A 383 -7.19 12.20 17.52
C GLU A 383 -7.26 11.70 18.98
N LEU A 384 -7.22 12.60 19.97
CA LEU A 384 -7.37 12.27 21.37
C LEU A 384 -8.78 11.72 21.66
N MET A 385 -9.84 12.43 21.26
CA MET A 385 -11.23 12.00 21.44
C MET A 385 -11.48 10.62 20.83
N TYR A 386 -11.06 10.41 19.59
CA TYR A 386 -11.17 9.13 18.90
C TYR A 386 -10.43 8.00 19.66
N LYS A 387 -9.19 8.26 20.12
CA LYS A 387 -8.39 7.26 20.86
C LYS A 387 -9.01 6.91 22.21
N GLU A 388 -9.64 7.86 22.89
CA GLU A 388 -10.36 7.63 24.16
C GLU A 388 -11.59 6.76 23.95
N ARG A 389 -12.47 7.11 23.00
CA ARG A 389 -13.64 6.29 22.66
C ARG A 389 -13.26 4.87 22.24
N LEU A 390 -12.24 4.73 21.39
CA LEU A 390 -11.71 3.42 20.99
C LEU A 390 -11.18 2.63 22.19
N LYS A 391 -10.51 3.29 23.15
CA LYS A 391 -10.01 2.63 24.37
C LYS A 391 -11.15 2.09 25.23
N GLU A 392 -12.25 2.84 25.37
CA GLU A 392 -13.42 2.41 26.13
C GLU A 392 -14.16 1.23 25.49
N ILE A 393 -14.40 1.28 24.17
CA ILE A 393 -14.99 0.16 23.43
C ILE A 393 -14.11 -1.09 23.59
N PHE A 394 -12.79 -0.94 23.39
CA PHE A 394 -11.87 -2.07 23.49
C PHE A 394 -11.79 -2.67 24.89
N LYS A 395 -11.91 -1.87 25.95
CA LYS A 395 -11.98 -2.37 27.33
C LYS A 395 -13.17 -3.33 27.51
N ARG A 396 -14.35 -2.95 26.98
CA ARG A 396 -15.56 -3.79 27.03
C ARG A 396 -15.43 -5.05 26.17
N MET A 397 -14.81 -4.93 24.99
CA MET A 397 -14.50 -6.08 24.13
C MET A 397 -13.62 -7.11 24.83
N GLU A 398 -12.58 -6.66 25.55
CA GLU A 398 -11.68 -7.57 26.25
C GLU A 398 -12.36 -8.24 27.45
N GLN A 399 -13.17 -7.51 28.21
CA GLN A 399 -13.98 -8.10 29.30
C GLN A 399 -14.88 -9.22 28.78
N GLU A 400 -15.64 -8.96 27.72
CA GLU A 400 -16.53 -9.94 27.08
C GLU A 400 -15.76 -11.16 26.55
N ARG A 401 -14.58 -10.95 25.97
CA ARG A 401 -13.71 -12.03 25.50
C ARG A 401 -13.25 -12.93 26.66
N GLN A 402 -12.83 -12.35 27.78
CA GLN A 402 -12.39 -13.10 28.96
C GLN A 402 -13.54 -13.89 29.59
N GLU A 403 -14.73 -13.30 29.70
CA GLU A 403 -15.95 -14.00 30.19
C GLU A 403 -16.29 -15.23 29.32
N ARG A 404 -16.19 -15.10 27.99
CA ARG A 404 -16.37 -16.23 27.07
C ARG A 404 -15.32 -17.32 27.30
N LEU A 405 -14.05 -16.96 27.42
CA LEU A 405 -12.96 -17.91 27.65
C LEU A 405 -13.14 -18.68 28.97
N MET A 406 -13.50 -18.00 30.06
CA MET A 406 -13.79 -18.64 31.35
C MET A 406 -14.97 -19.62 31.26
N LYS A 407 -16.04 -19.25 30.53
CA LYS A 407 -17.19 -20.13 30.31
C LYS A 407 -16.85 -21.39 29.51
N TYR A 408 -15.88 -21.32 28.59
CA TYR A 408 -15.41 -22.48 27.85
C TYR A 408 -14.49 -23.38 28.70
N GLN A 409 -13.60 -22.80 29.50
CA GLN A 409 -12.72 -23.57 30.38
C GLN A 409 -13.50 -24.30 31.48
N GLY A 410 -14.53 -23.67 32.06
CA GLY A 410 -15.42 -24.31 33.05
C GLY A 410 -16.31 -25.43 32.49
N ARG A 411 -16.35 -25.62 31.16
CA ARG A 411 -17.09 -26.70 30.49
C ARG A 411 -16.20 -27.87 30.07
N MET A 412 -14.88 -27.76 30.17
CA MET A 412 -14.00 -28.92 30.09
C MET A 412 -14.08 -29.69 31.41
N VAL A 413 -15.19 -30.40 31.60
CA VAL A 413 -15.33 -31.43 32.64
C VAL A 413 -14.18 -32.42 32.42
N PRO A 414 -13.41 -32.78 33.45
CA PRO A 414 -12.42 -33.84 33.30
C PRO A 414 -13.15 -35.09 32.83
N THR A 415 -12.87 -35.54 31.61
CA THR A 415 -13.16 -36.90 31.19
C THR A 415 -12.46 -37.80 32.21
N VAL A 416 -13.26 -38.37 33.11
CA VAL A 416 -12.84 -39.35 34.10
C VAL A 416 -12.13 -40.47 33.34
N ALA A 417 -10.88 -40.71 33.70
CA ALA A 417 -10.06 -41.80 33.19
C ALA A 417 -10.60 -43.16 33.65
#